data_AF-A0A6S7G0I8-F1
#
_entry.id   AF-A0A6S7G0I8-F1
#
_cell.length_a   1.000
_cell.length_b   1.000
_cell.length_c   1.000
_cell.angle_alpha   90.00
_cell.angle_beta   90.00
_cell.angle_gamma   90.00
#
_symmetry.space_group_name_H-M   'P 1'
#
loop_
_entity.id
_entity.type
_entity.pdbx_description
1 polymer ?
#
loop_
_entity_poly.entity_id
_entity_poly.type
_entity_poly.pdbx_seq_one_letter_code
_entity_poly.pdbx_strand_id
1 'polypeptide(L)'
;MALVDSNYRFVWGSCGFPGNSHDSIIFQSTNLSNSIQQGMLPSVGKLVGKVNIPPLIIADSAFPLHTWLMKPYTDAVLTPQQKYFNYRLSRARMVIECAYGHLKGRWRVLLRKSESSKEQVRMTALACMVLHNVCIMQGDAISKKLDLTIEPESNEKRDRAEVRKLLQMRECKSIRDVSKEANSIRNALTIKLWTEKETGIVS
;
A
#
# COMPACT_ATOMS: atom_id res chain seq x y z
N MET A 1 -3.20 -5.13 2.50
CA MET A 1 -3.32 -4.13 3.57
C MET A 1 -2.33 -4.46 4.67
N ALA A 2 -1.78 -3.47 5.36
CA ALA A 2 -0.86 -3.71 6.47
C ALA A 2 -0.91 -2.57 7.50
N LEU A 3 -0.56 -2.88 8.75
CA LEU A 3 -0.32 -1.92 9.82
C LEU A 3 1.19 -1.79 10.01
N VAL A 4 1.68 -0.55 10.04
CA VAL A 4 3.10 -0.24 10.11
C VAL A 4 3.36 0.70 11.29
N ASP A 5 4.42 0.44 12.06
CA ASP A 5 4.84 1.31 13.15
C ASP A 5 5.79 2.42 12.69
N SER A 6 6.17 3.33 13.60
CA SER A 6 7.07 4.44 13.32
C SER A 6 8.49 4.03 12.87
N ASN A 7 8.87 2.77 13.11
CA ASN A 7 10.17 2.22 12.75
C ASN A 7 10.12 1.46 11.42
N TYR A 8 9.08 1.68 10.61
CA TYR A 8 8.87 1.05 9.31
C TYR A 8 8.68 -0.48 9.39
N ARG A 9 8.33 -1.01 10.57
CA ARG A 9 8.07 -2.45 10.75
C ARG A 9 6.61 -2.75 10.48
N PHE A 10 6.36 -3.84 9.76
CA PHE A 10 5.02 -4.35 9.52
C PHE A 10 4.55 -5.11 10.76
N VAL A 11 3.67 -4.49 11.56
CA VAL A 11 3.10 -5.08 12.78
C VAL A 11 2.03 -6.11 12.43
N TRP A 12 1.33 -5.88 11.32
CA TRP A 12 0.33 -6.79 10.79
C TRP A 12 0.25 -6.64 9.26
N GLY A 13 -0.04 -7.73 8.56
CA GLY A 13 -0.22 -7.74 7.11
C GLY A 13 -1.26 -8.75 6.68
N SER A 14 -2.05 -8.41 5.68
CA SER A 14 -2.95 -9.34 5.01
C SER A 14 -3.04 -9.06 3.51
N CYS A 15 -3.09 -10.15 2.74
CA CYS A 15 -3.00 -10.18 1.29
C CYS A 15 -4.11 -11.07 0.71
N GLY A 16 -4.49 -10.80 -0.54
CA GLY A 16 -5.44 -11.64 -1.28
C GLY A 16 -6.89 -11.12 -1.35
N PHE A 17 -7.15 -9.88 -0.93
CA PHE A 17 -8.46 -9.28 -1.10
C PHE A 17 -8.75 -8.88 -2.56
N PRO A 18 -10.00 -8.96 -3.02
CA PRO A 18 -10.40 -8.49 -4.34
C PRO A 18 -10.05 -7.01 -4.55
N GLY A 19 -9.57 -6.64 -5.74
CA GLY A 19 -9.12 -5.27 -6.06
C GLY A 19 -10.22 -4.20 -6.05
N ASN A 20 -11.49 -4.60 -5.99
CA ASN A 20 -12.66 -3.70 -5.95
C ASN A 20 -13.25 -3.55 -4.54
N SER A 21 -12.66 -4.18 -3.51
CA SER A 21 -13.15 -4.07 -2.14
C SER A 21 -12.58 -2.83 -1.45
N HIS A 22 -13.42 -2.06 -0.76
CA HIS A 22 -12.98 -0.89 -0.01
C HIS A 22 -12.10 -1.29 1.18
N ASP A 23 -10.95 -0.61 1.35
CA ASP A 23 -9.98 -0.89 2.40
C ASP A 23 -10.58 -0.90 3.81
N SER A 24 -11.58 -0.04 4.07
CA SER A 24 -12.30 0.01 5.35
C SER A 24 -13.15 -1.23 5.61
N ILE A 25 -13.82 -1.76 4.58
CA ILE A 25 -14.61 -3.00 4.67
C ILE A 25 -13.68 -4.19 4.91
N ILE A 26 -12.58 -4.24 4.14
CA ILE A 26 -11.55 -5.26 4.31
C ILE A 26 -11.04 -5.26 5.75
N PHE A 27 -10.69 -4.09 6.28
CA PHE A 27 -10.22 -3.96 7.66
C PHE A 27 -11.22 -4.44 8.70
N GLN A 28 -12.49 -4.03 8.58
CA GLN A 28 -13.54 -4.44 9.52
C GLN A 28 -13.75 -5.97 9.53
N SER A 29 -13.54 -6.65 8.40
CA SER A 29 -13.63 -8.12 8.33
C SER A 29 -12.44 -8.86 8.96
N THR A 30 -11.40 -8.16 9.40
CA THR A 30 -10.18 -8.81 9.91
C THR A 30 -10.22 -9.03 11.42
N ASN A 31 -9.58 -10.12 11.87
CA ASN A 31 -9.37 -10.37 13.30
C ASN A 31 -8.65 -9.22 14.01
N LEU A 32 -7.77 -8.50 13.30
CA LEU A 32 -7.07 -7.34 13.83
C LEU A 32 -8.05 -6.25 14.29
N SER A 33 -9.06 -5.94 13.48
CA SER A 33 -10.09 -4.95 13.83
C SER A 33 -10.81 -5.34 15.13
N ASN A 34 -11.19 -6.62 15.25
CA ASN A 34 -11.84 -7.14 16.46
C ASN A 34 -10.93 -7.05 17.68
N SER A 35 -9.67 -7.45 17.56
CA SER A 35 -8.69 -7.37 18.65
C SER A 35 -8.46 -5.93 19.12
N ILE A 36 -8.36 -4.96 18.19
CA ILE A 36 -8.21 -3.54 18.55
C ILE A 36 -9.43 -3.04 19.33
N GLN A 37 -10.64 -3.38 18.89
CA GLN A 37 -11.88 -3.01 19.59
C GLN A 37 -11.96 -3.64 20.99
N GLN A 38 -11.39 -4.82 21.18
CA GLN A 38 -11.29 -5.50 22.47
C GLN A 38 -10.15 -5.00 23.37
N GLY A 39 -9.43 -3.94 22.98
CA GLY A 39 -8.41 -3.31 23.82
C GLY A 39 -6.99 -3.83 23.60
N MET A 40 -6.67 -4.35 22.41
CA MET A 40 -5.29 -4.76 22.07
C MET A 40 -4.29 -3.59 22.09
N LEU A 41 -4.74 -2.36 21.83
CA LEU A 41 -3.86 -1.19 21.90
C LEU A 41 -3.55 -0.85 23.37
N PRO A 42 -2.28 -0.58 23.70
CA PRO A 42 -1.91 -0.32 25.08
C PRO A 42 -2.58 0.96 25.59
N SER A 43 -3.04 0.94 26.83
CA SER A 43 -3.70 2.04 27.53
C SER A 43 -2.71 3.12 28.02
N VAL A 44 -1.71 3.45 27.19
CA VAL A 44 -0.69 4.48 27.47
C VAL A 44 -1.08 5.79 26.80
N GLY A 45 -1.55 6.76 27.59
CA GLY A 45 -2.02 8.04 27.08
C GLY A 45 -1.03 9.18 27.27
N LYS A 46 -1.08 10.16 26.36
CA LYS A 46 -0.42 11.46 26.52
C LYS A 46 -1.46 12.56 26.69
N LEU A 47 -1.36 13.33 27.77
CA LEU A 47 -2.23 14.48 27.99
C LEU A 47 -1.88 15.61 27.00
N VAL A 48 -2.87 16.07 26.23
CA VAL A 48 -2.77 17.22 25.33
C VAL A 48 -3.92 18.18 25.67
N GLY A 49 -3.57 19.32 26.27
CA GLY A 49 -4.56 20.21 26.86
C GLY A 49 -5.31 19.51 28.00
N LYS A 50 -6.63 19.35 27.85
CA LYS A 50 -7.50 18.65 28.81
C LYS A 50 -7.88 17.22 28.37
N VAL A 51 -7.30 16.72 27.28
CA VAL A 51 -7.68 15.42 26.68
C VAL A 51 -6.52 14.45 26.77
N ASN A 52 -6.76 13.26 27.32
CA ASN A 52 -5.79 12.17 27.30
C ASN A 52 -5.86 11.44 25.95
N ILE A 53 -4.78 11.48 25.17
CA ILE A 53 -4.71 10.88 23.84
C ILE A 53 -4.03 9.51 23.94
N PRO A 54 -4.74 8.39 23.70
CA PRO A 54 -4.15 7.05 23.67
C PRO A 54 -3.34 6.84 22.38
N PRO A 55 -2.68 5.68 22.20
CA PRO A 55 -2.08 5.35 20.91
C PRO A 55 -3.16 5.26 19.84
N LEU A 56 -2.94 5.93 18.71
CA LEU A 56 -3.90 6.01 17.60
C LEU A 56 -3.33 5.34 16.35
N ILE A 57 -4.20 4.64 15.63
CA ILE A 57 -3.94 4.19 14.26
C ILE A 57 -4.30 5.32 13.32
N ILE A 58 -3.44 5.62 12.36
CA ILE A 58 -3.70 6.65 11.34
C ILE A 58 -4.11 5.97 10.05
N ALA A 59 -5.28 6.34 9.52
CA ALA A 59 -5.81 5.78 8.28
C ALA A 59 -6.10 6.86 7.22
N ASP A 60 -6.60 6.47 6.05
CA ASP A 60 -7.08 7.42 5.05
C ASP A 60 -8.52 7.86 5.32
N SER A 61 -9.03 8.74 4.45
CA SER A 61 -10.37 9.29 4.51
C SER A 61 -11.48 8.25 4.28
N ALA A 62 -11.20 7.06 3.76
CA ALA A 62 -12.20 6.01 3.54
C ALA A 62 -12.51 5.20 4.80
N PHE A 63 -11.66 5.29 5.84
CA PHE A 63 -11.93 4.65 7.13
C PHE A 63 -12.89 5.47 7.98
N PRO A 64 -13.74 4.83 8.80
CA PRO A 64 -14.52 5.52 9.82
C PRO A 64 -13.61 6.06 10.94
N LEU A 65 -13.97 7.21 11.51
CA LEU A 65 -13.27 7.76 12.67
C LEU A 65 -13.62 6.94 13.93
N HIS A 66 -12.63 6.61 14.76
CA HIS A 66 -12.83 5.92 16.04
C HIS A 66 -11.97 6.55 17.15
N THR A 67 -12.22 6.19 18.41
CA THR A 67 -11.39 6.60 19.56
C THR A 67 -9.94 6.12 19.46
N TRP A 68 -9.69 5.08 18.68
CA TRP A 68 -8.39 4.48 18.41
C TRP A 68 -7.92 4.64 16.95
N LEU A 69 -8.74 5.27 16.08
CA LEU A 69 -8.40 5.50 14.66
C LEU A 69 -8.63 6.96 14.27
N MET A 70 -7.58 7.59 13.77
CA MET A 70 -7.59 8.96 13.30
C MET A 70 -7.53 9.02 11.77
N LYS A 71 -8.36 9.89 11.17
CA LYS A 71 -8.46 10.13 9.73
C LYS A 71 -8.38 11.64 9.44
N PRO A 72 -8.06 12.06 8.21
CA PRO A 72 -8.08 13.48 7.86
C PRO A 72 -9.51 14.03 7.87
N TYR A 73 -9.66 15.33 8.11
CA TYR A 73 -10.90 16.06 7.87
C TYR A 73 -11.22 16.06 6.37
N THR A 74 -12.48 15.79 6.02
CA THR A 74 -12.96 15.65 4.64
C THR A 74 -14.02 16.67 4.25
N ASP A 75 -14.24 17.70 5.07
CA ASP A 75 -15.25 18.73 4.80
C ASP A 75 -14.91 19.53 3.53
N ALA A 76 -15.95 20.00 2.83
CA ALA A 76 -15.79 20.76 1.58
C ALA A 76 -14.99 22.07 1.78
N VAL A 77 -15.12 22.69 2.95
CA VAL A 77 -14.38 23.90 3.33
C VAL A 77 -13.68 23.64 4.65
N LEU A 78 -12.35 23.52 4.61
CA LEU A 78 -11.51 23.31 5.78
C LEU A 78 -11.01 24.63 6.37
N THR A 79 -11.09 24.76 7.70
CA THR A 79 -10.45 25.85 8.43
C THR A 79 -8.92 25.77 8.33
N PRO A 80 -8.17 26.87 8.56
CA PRO A 80 -6.71 26.83 8.59
C PRO A 80 -6.13 25.78 9.55
N GLN A 81 -6.77 25.57 10.70
CA GLN A 81 -6.39 24.58 11.70
C GLN A 81 -6.60 23.15 11.18
N GLN A 82 -7.75 22.87 10.55
CA GLN A 82 -8.02 21.56 9.94
C GLN A 82 -7.06 21.27 8.77
N LYS A 83 -6.73 22.28 7.95
CA LYS A 83 -5.72 22.15 6.89
C LYS A 83 -4.35 21.79 7.48
N TYR A 84 -3.93 22.48 8.54
CA TYR A 84 -2.67 22.17 9.21
C TYR A 84 -2.67 20.78 9.83
N PHE A 85 -3.77 20.37 10.46
CA PHE A 85 -3.93 19.01 10.98
C PHE A 85 -3.80 17.96 9.87
N ASN A 86 -4.51 18.13 8.75
CA ASN A 86 -4.44 17.23 7.61
C ASN A 86 -3.02 17.15 7.04
N TYR A 87 -2.29 18.28 6.99
CA TYR A 87 -0.88 18.29 6.61
C TYR A 87 -0.02 17.44 7.56
N ARG A 88 -0.17 17.61 8.88
CA ARG A 88 0.58 16.82 9.88
C ARG A 88 0.23 15.33 9.82
N LEU A 89 -1.05 15.00 9.69
CA LEU A 89 -1.50 13.61 9.55
C LEU A 89 -0.98 12.97 8.26
N SER A 90 -0.96 13.73 7.16
CA SER A 90 -0.37 13.30 5.90
C SER A 90 1.13 13.00 6.04
N ARG A 91 1.87 13.82 6.80
CA ARG A 91 3.28 13.56 7.10
C ARG A 91 3.48 12.30 7.94
N ALA A 92 2.65 12.07 8.95
CA ALA A 92 2.72 10.85 9.75
C ALA A 92 2.48 9.59 8.88
N ARG A 93 1.55 9.67 7.92
CA ARG A 93 1.29 8.60 6.95
C ARG A 93 2.44 8.30 5.99
N MET A 94 3.42 9.20 5.84
CA MET A 94 4.58 8.93 4.98
C MET A 94 5.36 7.69 5.44
N VAL A 95 5.30 7.35 6.73
CA VAL A 95 5.92 6.15 7.29
C VAL A 95 5.46 4.88 6.57
N ILE A 96 4.17 4.78 6.24
CA ILE A 96 3.62 3.63 5.52
C ILE A 96 4.22 3.56 4.11
N GLU A 97 4.24 4.68 3.40
CA GLU A 97 4.76 4.76 2.03
C GLU A 97 6.27 4.43 2.02
N CYS A 98 7.04 4.93 2.99
CA CYS A 98 8.44 4.56 3.21
C CYS A 98 8.64 3.07 3.48
N ALA A 99 7.85 2.47 4.39
CA ALA A 99 7.98 1.05 4.71
C ALA A 99 7.71 0.16 3.49
N TYR A 100 6.68 0.47 2.68
CA TYR A 100 6.44 -0.24 1.42
C TYR A 100 7.55 0.01 0.40
N GLY A 101 8.12 1.23 0.36
CA GLY A 101 9.26 1.56 -0.50
C GLY A 101 10.48 0.71 -0.17
N HIS A 102 10.80 0.60 1.12
CA HIS A 102 11.89 -0.24 1.62
C HIS A 102 11.64 -1.73 1.36
N LEU A 103 10.41 -2.20 1.64
CA LEU A 103 10.01 -3.58 1.42
C LEU A 103 10.21 -3.99 -0.05
N LYS A 104 9.72 -3.18 -0.99
CA LYS A 104 9.82 -3.45 -2.43
C LYS A 104 11.24 -3.23 -2.97
N GLY A 105 11.97 -2.29 -2.38
CA GLY A 105 13.39 -2.05 -2.67
C GLY A 105 14.27 -3.25 -2.34
N ARG A 106 14.09 -3.82 -1.14
CA ARG A 106 14.76 -5.06 -0.69
C ARG A 106 14.31 -6.27 -1.49
N TRP A 107 13.00 -6.47 -1.58
CA TRP A 107 12.40 -7.67 -2.16
C TRP A 107 11.80 -7.36 -3.52
N ARG A 108 12.67 -7.23 -4.53
CA ARG A 108 12.26 -6.89 -5.90
C ARG A 108 11.36 -7.94 -6.57
N VAL A 109 11.21 -9.13 -5.97
CA VAL A 109 10.18 -10.10 -6.39
C VAL A 109 8.77 -9.50 -6.31
N LEU A 110 8.54 -8.60 -5.35
CA LEU A 110 7.27 -7.87 -5.20
C LEU A 110 7.05 -6.83 -6.29
N LEU A 111 8.07 -6.53 -7.10
CA LEU A 111 8.01 -5.58 -8.22
C LEU A 111 7.66 -6.24 -9.56
N ARG A 112 7.61 -7.56 -9.62
CA ARG A 112 7.43 -8.31 -10.87
C ARG A 112 6.02 -8.89 -10.95
N LYS A 113 5.51 -9.03 -12.18
CA LYS A 113 4.37 -9.91 -12.43
C LYS A 113 4.79 -11.33 -12.08
N SER A 114 3.89 -12.08 -11.45
CA SER A 114 4.11 -13.47 -11.08
C SER A 114 3.06 -14.33 -11.76
N GLU A 115 3.51 -15.42 -12.38
CA GLU A 115 2.65 -16.49 -12.93
C GLU A 115 2.31 -17.54 -11.88
N SER A 116 2.82 -17.38 -10.65
CA SER A 116 2.51 -18.25 -9.52
C SER A 116 1.04 -18.15 -9.11
N SER A 117 0.57 -19.15 -8.37
CA SER A 117 -0.78 -19.13 -7.82
C SER A 117 -0.98 -17.94 -6.88
N LYS A 118 -2.23 -17.49 -6.73
CA LYS A 118 -2.58 -16.39 -5.81
C LYS A 118 -2.08 -16.65 -4.38
N GLU A 119 -2.12 -17.91 -3.95
CA GLU A 119 -1.64 -18.31 -2.63
C GLU A 119 -0.12 -18.18 -2.50
N GLN A 120 0.64 -18.62 -3.51
CA GLN A 120 2.10 -18.47 -3.53
C GLN A 120 2.51 -17.00 -3.53
N VAL A 121 1.82 -16.14 -4.29
CA VAL A 121 2.07 -14.70 -4.30
C VAL A 121 1.79 -14.08 -2.93
N ARG A 122 0.69 -14.47 -2.29
CA ARG A 122 0.34 -14.05 -0.92
C ARG A 122 1.41 -14.48 0.07
N MET A 123 1.82 -15.75 0.07
CA MET A 123 2.85 -16.27 0.98
C MET A 123 4.19 -15.57 0.77
N THR A 124 4.57 -15.32 -0.48
CA THR A 124 5.78 -14.56 -0.81
C THR A 124 5.71 -13.14 -0.24
N ALA A 125 4.58 -12.44 -0.40
CA ALA A 125 4.42 -11.09 0.12
C ALA A 125 4.52 -11.04 1.65
N LEU A 126 3.88 -11.98 2.35
CA LEU A 126 3.95 -12.07 3.81
C LEU A 126 5.36 -12.45 4.29
N ALA A 127 6.03 -13.38 3.63
CA ALA A 127 7.41 -13.75 3.93
C ALA A 127 8.36 -12.54 3.77
N CYS A 128 8.21 -11.74 2.71
CA CYS A 128 8.97 -10.52 2.52
C CYS A 128 8.75 -9.51 3.66
N MET A 129 7.52 -9.35 4.16
CA MET A 129 7.22 -8.46 5.30
C MET A 129 7.95 -8.92 6.57
N VAL A 130 7.93 -10.23 6.86
CA VAL A 130 8.63 -10.82 8.02
C VAL A 130 10.14 -10.63 7.88
N LEU A 131 10.71 -10.97 6.73
CA LEU A 131 12.15 -10.83 6.49
C LEU A 131 12.61 -9.36 6.55
N HIS A 132 11.79 -8.43 6.05
CA HIS A 132 12.05 -6.99 6.19
C HIS A 132 12.12 -6.55 7.66
N ASN A 133 11.21 -7.02 8.51
CA ASN A 133 11.27 -6.74 9.93
C ASN A 133 12.54 -7.32 10.58
N VAL A 134 12.94 -8.55 10.19
CA VAL A 134 14.19 -9.17 10.66
C VAL A 134 15.40 -8.31 10.28
N CYS A 135 15.48 -7.82 9.03
CA CYS A 135 16.54 -6.88 8.63
C CYS A 135 16.58 -5.62 9.51
N ILE A 136 15.42 -5.00 9.78
CA ILE A 136 15.35 -3.83 10.68
C ILE A 136 15.86 -4.18 12.08
N MET A 137 15.47 -5.33 12.62
CA MET A 137 15.91 -5.78 13.94
C MET A 137 17.42 -6.00 14.03
N GLN A 138 18.05 -6.43 12.93
CA GLN A 138 19.50 -6.62 12.84
C GLN A 138 20.26 -5.31 12.52
N GLY A 139 19.57 -4.18 12.41
CA GLY A 139 20.19 -2.90 12.02
C GLY A 139 20.67 -2.87 10.57
N ASP A 140 20.25 -3.83 9.74
CA ASP A 140 20.53 -3.81 8.31
C ASP A 140 19.73 -2.68 7.67
N ALA A 141 20.41 -1.62 7.25
CA ALA A 141 19.81 -0.47 6.61
C ALA A 141 19.70 -0.68 5.10
N ILE A 142 18.59 -0.24 4.50
CA ILE A 142 18.44 -0.34 3.05
C ILE A 142 19.45 0.61 2.38
N SER A 143 20.15 0.11 1.37
CA SER A 143 21.00 0.97 0.54
C SER A 143 20.14 2.07 -0.10
N LYS A 144 20.64 3.30 -0.10
CA LYS A 144 19.98 4.46 -0.74
C LYS A 144 19.55 4.19 -2.18
N LYS A 145 20.32 3.38 -2.92
CA LYS A 145 20.02 2.97 -4.30
C LYS A 145 18.74 2.13 -4.41
N LEU A 146 18.37 1.42 -3.36
CA LEU A 146 17.19 0.55 -3.29
C LEU A 146 16.01 1.22 -2.59
N ASP A 147 16.23 2.35 -1.91
CA ASP A 147 15.16 3.10 -1.27
C ASP A 147 14.31 3.83 -2.31
N LEU A 148 13.10 3.33 -2.55
CA LEU A 148 12.16 3.95 -3.49
C LEU A 148 11.67 5.34 -3.04
N THR A 149 11.96 5.76 -1.81
CA THR A 149 11.65 7.12 -1.32
C THR A 149 12.75 8.14 -1.55
N ILE A 150 13.92 7.70 -2.01
CA ILE A 150 15.09 8.54 -2.28
C ILE A 150 15.41 8.46 -3.77
N GLU A 151 15.73 9.60 -4.36
CA GLU A 151 16.25 9.64 -5.72
C GLU A 151 17.73 9.22 -5.72
N PRO A 152 18.15 8.23 -6.55
CA PRO A 152 19.49 7.67 -6.46
C PRO A 152 20.62 8.64 -6.81
N GLU A 153 20.36 9.60 -7.70
CA GLU A 153 21.37 10.52 -8.25
C GLU A 153 21.55 11.76 -7.37
N SER A 154 20.44 12.42 -7.00
CA SER A 154 20.45 13.61 -6.15
C SER A 154 20.53 13.29 -4.65
N ASN A 155 20.18 12.07 -4.25
CA ASN A 155 20.02 11.63 -2.87
C ASN A 155 18.97 12.48 -2.08
N GLU A 156 18.07 13.14 -2.80
CA GLU A 156 16.95 13.88 -2.24
C GLU A 156 15.75 12.97 -1.99
N LYS A 157 14.88 13.38 -1.05
CA LYS A 157 13.61 12.66 -0.82
C LYS A 157 12.65 12.98 -1.95
N ARG A 158 12.13 11.93 -2.58
CA ARG A 158 11.09 12.04 -3.60
C ARG A 158 9.83 12.66 -3.03
N ASP A 159 9.08 13.34 -3.89
CA ASP A 159 7.76 13.81 -3.52
C ASP A 159 6.81 12.62 -3.31
N ARG A 160 5.73 12.88 -2.56
CA ARG A 160 4.76 11.84 -2.21
C ARG A 160 4.05 11.24 -3.44
N ALA A 161 3.69 12.07 -4.42
CA ALA A 161 2.99 11.63 -5.60
C ALA A 161 3.88 10.69 -6.43
N GLU A 162 5.18 10.98 -6.53
CA GLU A 162 6.19 10.16 -7.17
C GLU A 162 6.38 8.83 -6.43
N VAL A 163 6.56 8.86 -5.10
CA VAL A 163 6.65 7.63 -4.29
C VAL A 163 5.41 6.75 -4.51
N ARG A 164 4.21 7.33 -4.50
CA ARG A 164 2.98 6.59 -4.78
C ARG A 164 2.95 6.00 -6.18
N LYS A 165 3.39 6.75 -7.19
CA LYS A 165 3.45 6.28 -8.57
C LYS A 165 4.37 5.07 -8.69
N LEU A 166 5.56 5.13 -8.08
CA LEU A 166 6.52 4.03 -8.02
C LEU A 166 5.97 2.82 -7.26
N LEU A 167 5.29 3.05 -6.13
CA LEU A 167 4.67 1.99 -5.33
C LEU A 167 3.51 1.29 -6.03
N GLN A 168 2.75 1.99 -6.88
CA GLN A 168 1.59 1.42 -7.57
C GLN A 168 1.97 0.49 -8.73
N MET A 169 3.26 0.37 -9.08
CA MET A 169 3.76 -0.53 -10.13
C MET A 169 2.97 -0.44 -11.46
N ARG A 170 2.38 0.71 -11.76
CA ARG A 170 1.71 0.93 -13.06
C ARG A 170 2.73 1.16 -14.18
N GLU A 171 3.93 1.59 -13.82
CA GLU A 171 5.06 1.76 -14.75
C GLU A 171 6.07 0.63 -14.58
N CYS A 172 5.67 -0.59 -14.95
CA CYS A 172 6.65 -1.54 -15.46
C CYS A 172 7.00 -1.04 -16.87
N LYS A 173 8.29 -0.81 -17.19
CA LYS A 173 8.68 -0.58 -18.59
C LYS A 173 8.11 -1.74 -19.41
N SER A 174 7.28 -1.41 -20.39
CA SER A 174 6.74 -2.38 -21.34
C SER A 174 7.89 -3.23 -21.87
N ILE A 175 7.87 -4.52 -21.54
CA ILE A 175 8.72 -5.50 -22.22
C ILE A 175 7.99 -5.76 -23.54
N ARG A 176 8.65 -5.44 -24.66
CA ARG A 176 8.07 -5.69 -25.98
C ARG A 176 7.80 -7.18 -26.15
N ASP A 177 6.58 -7.51 -26.55
CA ASP A 177 6.16 -8.87 -26.88
C ASP A 177 6.98 -9.37 -28.09
N VAL A 178 7.97 -10.22 -27.84
CA VAL A 178 8.88 -10.76 -28.87
C VAL A 178 8.37 -12.04 -29.53
N SER A 179 7.29 -12.66 -29.03
CA SER A 179 6.70 -13.84 -29.66
C SER A 179 5.80 -13.45 -30.83
N LYS A 180 6.19 -13.87 -32.03
CA LYS A 180 5.38 -13.69 -33.24
C LYS A 180 4.09 -14.52 -33.16
N GLU A 181 4.15 -15.72 -32.57
CA GLU A 181 2.98 -16.58 -32.40
C GLU A 181 1.93 -15.94 -31.49
N ALA A 182 2.34 -15.41 -30.33
CA ALA A 182 1.41 -14.78 -29.39
C ALA A 182 0.76 -13.51 -29.96
N ASN A 183 1.50 -12.73 -30.76
CA ASN A 183 0.97 -11.56 -31.45
C ASN A 183 -0.06 -11.95 -32.52
N SER A 184 0.19 -13.02 -33.27
CA SER A 184 -0.76 -13.54 -34.27
C SER A 184 -2.06 -14.02 -33.63
N ILE A 185 -1.98 -14.72 -32.49
CA ILE A 185 -3.15 -15.19 -31.75
C ILE A 185 -3.99 -14.01 -31.24
N ARG A 186 -3.34 -12.99 -30.65
CA ARG A 186 -4.03 -11.79 -30.16
C ARG A 186 -4.74 -11.03 -31.29
N ASN A 187 -4.09 -10.88 -32.43
CA ASN A 187 -4.65 -10.14 -33.57
C ASN A 187 -5.84 -10.89 -34.17
N ALA A 188 -5.76 -12.21 -34.30
CA ALA A 188 -6.87 -13.03 -34.78
C ALA A 188 -8.10 -12.94 -33.85
N LEU A 189 -7.89 -13.02 -32.53
CA LEU A 189 -8.95 -12.86 -31.53
C LEU A 189 -9.56 -11.45 -31.56
N THR A 190 -8.74 -10.42 -31.74
CA THR A 190 -9.20 -9.03 -31.80
C THR A 190 -10.11 -8.80 -33.01
N ILE A 191 -9.73 -9.33 -34.18
CA ILE A 191 -10.54 -9.22 -35.40
C ILE A 191 -11.86 -9.97 -35.22
N LYS A 192 -11.81 -11.22 -34.73
CA LYS A 192 -13.02 -12.03 -34.50
C LYS A 192 -14.01 -11.31 -33.59
N LEU A 193 -13.57 -10.87 -32.41
CA LEU A 193 -14.43 -10.21 -31.42
C LEU A 193 -15.00 -8.87 -31.92
N TRP A 194 -14.27 -8.16 -32.78
CA TRP A 194 -14.77 -6.94 -33.39
C TRP A 194 -15.85 -7.22 -34.44
N THR A 195 -15.64 -8.24 -35.28
CA THR A 195 -16.62 -8.65 -36.29
C THR A 195 -17.91 -9.19 -35.65
N GLU A 196 -17.81 -9.98 -34.58
CA GLU A 196 -18.99 -10.46 -33.84
C GLU A 196 -19.79 -9.29 -33.23
N LYS A 197 -19.11 -8.25 -32.76
CA LYS A 197 -19.74 -7.03 -32.24
C LYS A 197 -20.44 -6.22 -33.34
N GLU A 198 -19.84 -6.08 -34.53
CA GLU A 198 -20.42 -5.31 -35.63
C GLU A 198 -21.57 -6.04 -36.33
N THR A 199 -21.45 -7.36 -36.48
CA THR A 199 -22.45 -8.17 -37.19
C THR A 199 -23.55 -8.69 -36.27
N GLY A 200 -23.32 -8.74 -34.96
CA GLY A 200 -24.24 -9.31 -33.96
C GLY A 200 -24.35 -10.83 -34.01
N ILE A 201 -23.56 -11.49 -34.87
CA ILE A 201 -23.56 -12.95 -35.03
C ILE A 201 -22.27 -13.48 -34.40
N VAL A 202 -22.43 -14.30 -33.36
CA VAL A 202 -21.33 -15.01 -32.71
C VAL A 202 -21.12 -16.34 -33.46
N SER A 203 -19.90 -16.61 -33.92
CA SER A 203 -19.54 -17.86 -34.64
C SER A 203 -18.83 -18.85 -33.74
#